data_AF-A0A7V0TLX2-F1
#
_entry.id   AF-A0A7V0TLX2-F1
#
_cell.length_a   1.000
_cell.length_b   1.000
_cell.length_c   1.000
_cell.angle_alpha   90.00
_cell.angle_beta   90.00
_cell.angle_gamma   90.00
#
_symmetry.space_group_name_H-M   'P 1'
#
loop_
_entity.id
_entity.type
_entity.pdbx_description
1 polymer ?
#
loop_
_entity_poly.entity_id
_entity_poly.type
_entity_poly.pdbx_seq_one_letter_code
_entity_poly.pdbx_strand_id
1 'polypeptide(L)'
;MKNLKNLKLLIAVFCILFSLIVTAQEVEKEIIPIYTGSDIRYDDKIGFEELSFIVDESTVQTTEGVLRRLFCRAPEERSPLEIIRNYEKAIKDM
;
A
#
# COMPACT_ATOMS: atom_id res chain seq x y z
N MET A 1 34.71 23.36 27.84
CA MET A 1 33.81 22.26 28.25
C MET A 1 32.33 22.48 27.92
N LYS A 2 31.75 23.68 28.06
CA LYS A 2 30.33 23.97 27.79
C LYS A 2 29.91 23.65 26.33
N ASN A 3 30.75 24.04 25.36
CA ASN A 3 30.51 23.79 23.93
C ASN A 3 30.49 22.30 23.56
N LEU A 4 31.31 21.48 24.22
CA LEU A 4 31.34 20.03 23.97
C LEU A 4 30.10 19.32 24.54
N LYS A 5 29.55 19.81 25.67
CA LYS A 5 28.28 19.31 26.23
C LYS A 5 27.10 19.67 25.33
N ASN A 6 27.08 20.89 24.79
CA ASN A 6 26.05 21.34 23.86
C ASN A 6 26.08 20.56 22.54
N LEU A 7 27.27 20.25 22.02
CA LEU A 7 27.42 19.43 20.82
C LEU A 7 26.91 17.99 21.03
N LYS A 8 27.24 17.37 22.17
CA LYS A 8 26.73 16.03 22.52
C LYS A 8 25.20 16.01 22.64
N LEU A 9 24.63 17.06 23.24
CA LEU A 9 23.18 17.21 23.35
C LEU A 9 22.53 17.35 21.97
N LEU A 10 23.12 18.14 21.07
CA LEU A 10 22.62 18.34 19.71
C LEU A 10 22.65 17.03 18.90
N ILE A 11 23.73 16.25 19.02
CA ILE A 11 23.85 14.93 18.39
C ILE A 11 22.79 13.98 18.93
N ALA A 12 22.59 13.94 20.25
CA ALA A 12 21.57 13.10 20.86
C ALA A 12 20.16 13.44 20.38
N VAL A 13 19.81 14.73 20.29
CA VAL A 13 18.52 15.20 19.75
C VAL A 13 18.38 14.82 18.28
N PHE A 14 19.43 14.99 17.48
CA PHE A 14 19.42 14.58 16.07
C PHE A 14 19.21 13.07 15.91
N CYS A 15 19.88 12.23 16.70
CA CYS A 15 19.69 10.79 16.68
C CYS A 15 18.26 10.38 17.06
N ILE A 16 17.67 11.03 18.07
CA ILE A 16 16.28 10.77 18.49
C ILE A 16 15.31 11.17 17.36
N LEU A 17 15.48 12.35 16.77
CA LEU A 17 14.64 12.80 15.66
C LEU A 17 14.79 11.91 14.42
N PHE A 18 16.00 11.48 14.09
CA PHE A 18 16.24 10.57 12.98
C PHE A 18 15.59 9.20 13.21
N SER A 19 15.63 8.70 14.45
CA SER A 19 14.99 7.43 14.83
C SER A 19 13.47 7.49 14.62
N LEU A 20 12.83 8.63 14.96
CA LEU A 20 11.40 8.85 14.78
C LEU A 20 10.99 8.88 13.30
N ILE A 21 11.85 9.43 12.42
CA ILE A 21 11.60 9.48 10.97
C ILE A 21 11.67 8.08 10.36
N VAL A 22 12.65 7.27 10.76
CA VAL A 22 12.83 5.89 10.24
C VAL A 22 11.66 5.00 10.64
N THR A 23 11.11 5.15 11.85
CA THR A 23 9.95 4.36 12.31
C THR A 23 8.63 4.78 11.68
N ALA A 24 8.55 5.96 11.04
CA ALA A 24 7.32 6.46 10.41
C ALA A 24 7.14 5.99 8.96
N GLN A 25 8.15 5.35 8.35
CA GLN A 25 7.97 4.58 7.12
C GLN A 25 7.31 3.24 7.45
N GLU A 26 6.06 3.27 7.91
CA GLU A 26 5.22 2.08 7.78
C GLU A 26 5.12 1.80 6.28
N VAL A 27 5.72 0.69 5.86
CA VAL A 27 5.48 0.14 4.52
C VAL A 27 3.99 -0.17 4.50
N GLU A 28 3.19 0.67 3.82
CA GLU A 28 1.76 0.44 3.60
C GLU A 28 1.60 -0.96 2.99
N LYS A 29 1.29 -1.93 3.86
CA LYS A 29 1.09 -3.31 3.44
C LYS A 29 -0.12 -3.35 2.52
N GLU A 30 0.03 -4.01 1.37
CA GLU A 30 -1.07 -4.19 0.45
C GLU A 30 -2.22 -4.95 1.14
N ILE A 31 -3.45 -4.44 0.99
CA ILE A 31 -4.66 -5.09 1.52
C ILE A 31 -4.83 -6.47 0.89
N ILE A 32 -4.55 -6.56 -0.42
CA ILE A 32 -4.55 -7.81 -1.20
C ILE A 32 -3.13 -8.00 -1.75
N PRO A 33 -2.48 -9.14 -1.51
CA PRO A 33 -1.13 -9.39 -2.02
C PRO A 33 -1.12 -9.41 -3.55
N ILE A 34 -0.08 -8.82 -4.15
CA ILE A 34 0.12 -8.83 -5.60
C ILE A 34 0.47 -10.23 -6.07
N TYR A 35 -0.14 -10.66 -7.18
CA TYR A 35 0.14 -11.94 -7.81
C TYR A 35 1.64 -12.12 -8.08
N THR A 36 2.23 -13.23 -7.61
CA THR A 36 3.67 -13.47 -7.65
C THR A 36 4.24 -13.36 -9.07
N GLY A 37 5.32 -12.59 -9.21
CA GLY A 37 5.97 -12.33 -10.50
C GLY A 37 5.33 -11.23 -11.33
N SER A 38 4.31 -10.53 -10.82
CA SER A 38 3.74 -9.38 -11.50
C SER A 38 4.58 -8.13 -11.31
N ASP A 39 4.64 -7.29 -12.35
CA ASP A 39 5.22 -5.94 -12.27
C ASP A 39 4.14 -4.92 -11.95
N ILE A 40 4.36 -4.05 -10.98
CA ILE A 40 3.53 -2.86 -10.78
C ILE A 40 3.86 -1.86 -11.88
N ARG A 41 2.85 -1.45 -12.66
CA ARG A 41 2.98 -0.43 -13.70
C ARG A 41 2.48 0.92 -13.21
N TYR A 42 1.42 0.93 -12.41
CA TYR A 42 0.87 2.13 -11.78
C TYR A 42 0.47 1.83 -10.33
N ASP A 43 0.75 2.78 -9.45
CA ASP A 43 0.32 2.79 -8.05
C ASP A 43 -0.22 4.19 -7.73
N ASP A 44 -1.49 4.40 -8.07
CA ASP A 44 -2.13 5.70 -7.98
C ASP A 44 -2.82 5.83 -6.61
N LYS A 45 -2.29 6.71 -5.76
CA LYS A 45 -2.92 7.12 -4.50
C LYS A 45 -3.90 8.27 -4.78
N ILE A 46 -5.16 7.92 -5.07
CA ILE A 46 -6.17 8.89 -5.52
C ILE A 46 -6.64 9.77 -4.33
N GLY A 47 -6.78 9.19 -3.14
CA GLY A 47 -7.25 9.89 -1.96
C GLY A 47 -8.71 9.58 -1.64
N PHE A 48 -9.36 10.41 -0.84
CA PHE A 48 -10.75 10.17 -0.42
C PHE A 48 -11.73 10.44 -1.55
N GLU A 49 -12.49 9.42 -1.96
CA GLU A 49 -13.43 9.47 -3.08
C GLU A 49 -14.69 8.65 -2.80
N GLU A 50 -15.73 8.92 -3.60
CA GLU A 50 -16.93 8.07 -3.69
C GLU A 50 -16.79 7.10 -4.88
N LEU A 51 -17.04 5.81 -4.65
CA LEU A 51 -16.99 4.76 -5.67
C LEU A 51 -18.31 4.00 -5.73
N SER A 52 -18.91 3.96 -6.91
CA SER A 52 -20.07 3.12 -7.20
C SER A 52 -19.64 1.85 -7.96
N PHE A 53 -20.09 0.69 -7.51
CA PHE A 53 -19.78 -0.61 -8.10
C PHE A 53 -21.00 -1.55 -8.14
N ILE A 54 -21.01 -2.47 -9.10
CA ILE A 54 -22.08 -3.44 -9.30
C ILE A 54 -21.87 -4.63 -8.36
N VAL A 55 -22.90 -5.00 -7.60
CA VAL A 55 -22.87 -6.14 -6.67
C VAL A 55 -23.53 -7.38 -7.28
N ASP A 56 -24.62 -7.18 -8.03
CA ASP A 56 -25.34 -8.21 -8.78
C ASP A 56 -26.02 -7.62 -10.02
N GLU A 57 -26.82 -8.42 -10.74
CA GLU A 57 -27.49 -8.03 -12.00
C GLU A 57 -28.41 -6.79 -11.88
N SER A 58 -28.85 -6.44 -10.68
CA SER A 58 -29.84 -5.39 -10.41
C SER A 58 -29.38 -4.35 -9.39
N THR A 59 -28.27 -4.59 -8.71
CA THR A 59 -27.84 -3.80 -7.55
C THR A 59 -26.52 -3.07 -7.82
N VAL A 60 -26.56 -1.74 -7.67
CA VAL A 60 -25.36 -0.89 -7.57
C VAL A 60 -25.23 -0.43 -6.13
N GLN A 61 -24.03 -0.57 -5.57
CA GLN A 61 -23.68 -0.05 -4.26
C GLN A 61 -22.68 1.10 -4.40
N THR A 62 -22.82 2.10 -3.55
CA THR A 62 -21.91 3.24 -3.45
C THR A 62 -21.25 3.24 -2.08
N THR A 63 -19.95 3.51 -2.04
CA THR A 63 -19.17 3.64 -0.82
C THR A 63 -18.22 4.82 -0.92
N GLU A 64 -17.91 5.45 0.21
CA GLU A 64 -16.87 6.46 0.32
C GLU A 64 -15.65 5.88 1.01
N GLY A 65 -14.45 6.31 0.62
CA GLY A 65 -13.22 5.89 1.27
C GLY A 65 -11.96 6.37 0.56
N VAL A 66 -10.80 6.07 1.16
CA VAL A 66 -9.51 6.34 0.53
C VAL A 66 -9.25 5.33 -0.58
N LEU A 67 -9.21 5.82 -1.82
CA LEU A 67 -9.00 5.02 -3.02
C LEU A 67 -7.51 4.99 -3.39
N ARG A 68 -7.01 3.76 -3.62
CA ARG A 68 -5.70 3.46 -4.22
C ARG A 68 -5.93 2.50 -5.38
N ARG A 69 -5.32 2.77 -6.53
CA ARG A 69 -5.41 1.91 -7.72
C ARG A 69 -4.04 1.33 -8.04
N LEU A 70 -3.93 0.01 -7.94
CA LEU A 70 -2.77 -0.75 -8.38
C LEU A 70 -3.03 -1.37 -9.75
N PHE A 71 -2.22 -1.04 -10.74
CA PHE A 71 -2.25 -1.67 -12.05
C PHE A 71 -1.01 -2.53 -12.25
N CYS A 72 -1.22 -3.84 -12.33
CA CYS A 72 -0.14 -4.81 -12.43
C CYS A 72 -0.12 -5.44 -13.83
N ARG A 73 1.09 -5.67 -14.37
CA ARG A 73 1.30 -6.58 -15.49
C ARG A 73 1.62 -7.96 -14.92
N ALA A 74 0.76 -8.93 -15.20
CA ALA A 74 1.00 -10.31 -14.81
C ALA A 74 2.24 -10.90 -15.53
N PRO A 75 2.91 -11.90 -14.93
CA PRO A 75 4.01 -12.58 -15.58
C PRO A 75 3.56 -13.27 -16.87
N GLU A 76 4.51 -13.43 -17.79
CA GLU A 76 4.30 -14.17 -19.03
C GLU A 76 3.89 -15.62 -18.75
N GLU A 77 3.25 -16.25 -19.73
CA GLU A 77 2.81 -17.65 -19.69
C GLU A 77 1.74 -17.98 -18.62
N ARG A 78 1.16 -16.98 -17.94
CA ARG A 78 0.02 -17.16 -17.03
C ARG A 78 -1.30 -16.84 -17.70
N SER A 79 -2.31 -17.67 -17.42
CA SER A 79 -3.66 -17.41 -17.94
C SER A 79 -4.35 -16.32 -17.11
N PRO A 80 -5.16 -15.44 -17.74
CA PRO A 80 -6.00 -14.50 -17.00
C PRO A 80 -6.88 -15.15 -15.94
N LEU A 81 -7.39 -16.36 -16.22
CA LEU A 81 -8.25 -17.10 -15.29
C LEU A 81 -7.49 -17.56 -14.03
N GLU A 82 -6.25 -18.02 -14.17
CA GLU A 82 -5.40 -18.39 -13.03
C GLU A 82 -5.17 -17.20 -12.10
N ILE A 83 -4.89 -16.03 -12.69
CA ILE A 83 -4.64 -14.79 -11.96
C ILE A 83 -5.91 -14.35 -11.20
N ILE A 84 -7.06 -14.34 -11.86
CA ILE A 84 -8.35 -14.01 -11.23
C ILE A 84 -8.63 -14.96 -10.07
N ARG A 85 -8.50 -16.28 -10.27
CA ARG A 85 -8.71 -17.27 -9.21
C ARG A 85 -7.75 -17.11 -8.03
N ASN A 86 -6.53 -16.67 -8.28
CA ASN A 86 -5.57 -16.38 -7.22
C ASN A 86 -6.03 -15.20 -6.35
N TYR A 87 -6.47 -14.09 -6.98
CA TYR A 87 -7.02 -12.96 -6.25
C TYR A 87 -8.34 -13.30 -5.53
N GLU A 88 -9.24 -14.06 -6.16
CA GLU A 88 -10.45 -14.56 -5.50
C GLU A 88 -10.13 -15.38 -4.26
N LYS A 89 -9.10 -16.25 -4.34
CA LYS A 89 -8.65 -17.02 -3.19
C LYS A 89 -8.05 -16.11 -2.10
N ALA A 90 -7.20 -15.16 -2.48
CA ALA A 90 -6.59 -14.23 -1.54
C ALA A 90 -7.65 -13.42 -0.77
N ILE A 91 -8.71 -12.95 -1.45
CA ILE A 91 -9.82 -12.22 -0.83
C ILE A 91 -10.63 -13.11 0.12
N LYS A 92 -10.82 -14.39 -0.20
CA LYS A 92 -11.55 -15.34 0.66
C LYS A 92 -10.76 -15.78 1.90
N ASP A 93 -9.44 -15.80 1.81
CA ASP A 93 -8.53 -16.19 2.89
C ASP A 93 -8.21 -15.03 3.85
N MET A 94 -8.70 -13.81 3.56
CA MET A 94 -8.61 -12.63 4.45
C MET A 94 -9.58 -12.75 5.63
#